data_AF-A0A9E5NXK1-F1
#
_entry.id   AF-A0A9E5NXK1-F1
#
_cell.length_a   1.000
_cell.length_b   1.000
_cell.length_c   1.000
_cell.angle_alpha   90.00
_cell.angle_beta   90.00
_cell.angle_gamma   90.00
#
_symmetry.space_group_name_H-M   'P 1'
#
loop_
_entity.id
_entity.type
_entity.pdbx_description
1 polymer ?
#
loop_
_entity_poly.entity_id
_entity_poly.type
_entity_poly.pdbx_seq_one_letter_code
_entity_poly.pdbx_strand_id
1 'polypeptide(L)'
;MEKSHPQKRIFIGLLLFTCLVLFVVVSILWLVPYVGLSHIHSSAPLILAICFGLVLFLVFLGVTLLVLTIILGRDIFLSQKLRGIVIQFLFPFMVLVGKIVGISKKTVQQSFIAINNQLVMSNSHRAKAERILLLLPHCTQDFECDVRITGNIKNCRKCGKCEIK
;
A
#
# COMPACT_ATOMS: atom_id res chain seq x y z
N MET A 1 -11.80 19.45 -7.35
CA MET A 1 -11.00 18.40 -8.04
C MET A 1 -9.54 18.86 -8.04
N GLU A 2 -8.80 18.49 -7.00
CA GLU A 2 -7.43 18.99 -6.78
C GLU A 2 -6.39 18.06 -7.47
N LYS A 3 -5.45 18.65 -8.20
CA LYS A 3 -4.47 17.98 -9.07
C LYS A 3 -3.52 17.05 -8.28
N SER A 4 -3.75 15.74 -8.32
CA SER A 4 -2.91 14.69 -7.70
C SER A 4 -1.69 14.23 -8.53
N HIS A 5 -1.39 14.89 -9.65
CA HIS A 5 -0.33 14.46 -10.58
C HIS A 5 1.11 14.42 -10.02
N PRO A 6 1.59 15.38 -9.20
CA PRO A 6 2.98 15.36 -8.74
C PRO A 6 3.24 14.25 -7.71
N GLN A 7 2.29 13.98 -6.82
CA GLN A 7 2.41 12.96 -5.78
C GLN A 7 2.46 11.54 -6.36
N LYS A 8 1.69 11.27 -7.43
CA LYS A 8 1.72 9.99 -8.15
C LYS A 8 3.10 9.70 -8.75
N ARG A 9 3.73 10.69 -9.38
CA ARG A 9 5.05 10.53 -10.01
C ARG A 9 6.15 10.27 -8.98
N ILE A 10 6.10 10.95 -7.84
CA ILE A 10 7.06 10.73 -6.74
C ILE A 10 6.91 9.33 -6.16
N PHE A 11 5.67 8.87 -5.94
CA PHE A 11 5.44 7.52 -5.43
C PHE A 11 5.89 6.43 -6.42
N ILE A 12 5.58 6.59 -7.72
CA ILE A 12 6.01 5.65 -8.76
C ILE A 12 7.55 5.66 -8.88
N GLY A 13 8.20 6.82 -8.87
CA GLY A 13 9.65 6.93 -8.90
C GLY A 13 10.30 6.26 -7.68
N LEU A 14 9.76 6.50 -6.48
CA LEU A 14 10.25 5.87 -5.25
C LEU A 14 10.02 4.35 -5.26
N LEU A 15 8.88 3.89 -5.79
CA LEU A 15 8.55 2.47 -5.94
C LEU A 15 9.56 1.78 -6.87
N LEU A 16 9.80 2.34 -8.05
CA LEU A 16 10.75 1.80 -9.04
C LEU A 16 12.16 1.78 -8.47
N PHE A 17 12.59 2.84 -7.80
CA PHE A 17 13.90 2.90 -7.15
C PHE A 17 14.04 1.85 -6.03
N THR A 18 13.02 1.71 -5.18
CA THR A 18 13.00 0.69 -4.12
C THR A 18 13.10 -0.72 -4.70
N CYS A 19 12.39 -0.99 -5.80
CA CYS A 19 12.44 -2.29 -6.48
C CYS A 19 13.83 -2.56 -7.11
N LEU A 20 14.45 -1.54 -7.70
CA LEU A 20 15.80 -1.65 -8.26
C LEU A 20 16.83 -1.94 -7.16
N VAL A 21 16.75 -1.25 -6.02
CA VAL A 21 17.64 -1.51 -4.88
C VAL A 21 17.44 -2.94 -4.35
N LEU A 22 16.20 -3.38 -4.18
CA LEU A 22 15.90 -4.76 -3.75
C LEU A 22 16.45 -5.79 -4.74
N PHE A 23 16.30 -5.56 -6.05
CA PHE A 23 16.84 -6.43 -7.09
C PHE A 23 18.36 -6.57 -7.00
N VAL A 24 19.07 -5.45 -6.81
CA VAL A 24 20.53 -5.43 -6.67
C VAL A 24 20.96 -6.19 -5.42
N VAL A 25 20.33 -5.92 -4.27
CA VAL A 25 20.65 -6.60 -2.99
C VAL A 25 20.42 -8.10 -3.09
N VAL A 26 19.28 -8.52 -3.66
CA VAL A 26 18.93 -9.93 -3.85
C VAL A 26 19.91 -10.61 -4.82
N SER A 27 20.33 -9.92 -5.88
CA SER A 27 21.34 -10.43 -6.83
C SER A 27 22.73 -10.57 -6.22
N ILE A 28 23.15 -9.64 -5.35
CA ILE A 28 24.43 -9.72 -4.63
C ILE A 28 24.41 -10.87 -3.62
N LEU A 29 23.34 -10.98 -2.83
CA LEU A 29 23.13 -12.09 -1.89
C LEU A 29 23.10 -13.44 -2.59
N TRP A 30 22.72 -13.47 -3.87
CA TRP A 30 22.71 -14.66 -4.72
C TRP A 30 24.08 -15.05 -5.29
N LEU A 31 24.93 -14.06 -5.56
CA LEU A 31 26.29 -14.29 -6.07
C LEU A 31 27.08 -15.19 -5.12
N VAL A 32 26.93 -14.96 -3.81
CA VAL A 32 27.64 -15.70 -2.74
C VAL A 32 27.35 -17.22 -2.76
N PRO A 33 26.09 -17.68 -2.71
CA PRO A 33 25.76 -19.10 -2.79
C PRO A 33 25.97 -19.69 -4.19
N TYR A 34 25.82 -18.93 -5.28
CA TYR A 34 26.07 -19.46 -6.63
C TYR A 34 27.54 -19.85 -6.84
N VAL A 35 28.47 -19.02 -6.37
CA VAL A 35 29.92 -19.29 -6.45
C VAL A 35 30.32 -20.41 -5.47
N GLY A 36 29.61 -20.55 -4.34
CA GLY A 36 29.86 -21.62 -3.36
C GLY A 36 29.27 -22.99 -3.74
N LEU A 37 28.07 -23.06 -4.32
CA LEU A 37 27.37 -24.33 -4.64
C LEU A 37 27.84 -24.97 -5.94
N SER A 38 28.41 -24.18 -6.86
CA SER A 38 28.95 -24.67 -8.15
C SER A 38 30.10 -25.67 -7.98
N HIS A 39 30.72 -25.73 -6.81
CA HIS A 39 31.84 -26.62 -6.50
C HIS A 39 31.43 -27.94 -5.81
N ILE A 40 30.16 -28.11 -5.40
CA ILE A 40 29.71 -29.25 -4.57
C ILE A 40 28.85 -30.28 -5.34
N HIS A 41 27.93 -29.86 -6.22
CA HIS A 41 27.01 -30.78 -6.94
C HIS A 41 26.48 -30.18 -8.26
N SER A 42 26.43 -30.99 -9.32
CA SER A 42 26.09 -30.58 -10.71
C SER A 42 24.63 -30.09 -10.90
N SER A 43 23.67 -30.55 -10.09
CA SER A 43 22.24 -30.18 -10.18
C SER A 43 21.80 -29.07 -9.22
N ALA A 44 22.61 -28.78 -8.20
CA ALA A 44 22.37 -27.72 -7.22
C ALA A 44 22.25 -26.30 -7.85
N PRO A 45 23.07 -25.90 -8.85
CA PRO A 45 22.93 -24.57 -9.46
C PRO A 45 21.64 -24.42 -10.28
N LEU A 46 21.05 -25.50 -10.81
CA LEU A 46 19.80 -25.45 -11.56
C LEU A 46 18.60 -25.18 -10.65
N ILE A 47 18.50 -25.89 -9.52
CA ILE A 47 17.41 -25.70 -8.54
C ILE A 47 17.47 -24.29 -7.96
N LEU A 48 18.68 -23.85 -7.63
CA LEU A 48 18.96 -22.50 -7.18
C LEU A 48 18.44 -21.51 -8.26
N ALA A 49 18.89 -21.62 -9.51
CA ALA A 49 18.47 -20.73 -10.59
C ALA A 49 16.94 -20.68 -10.80
N ILE A 50 16.24 -21.81 -10.72
CA ILE A 50 14.77 -21.86 -10.85
C ILE A 50 14.09 -21.13 -9.68
N CYS A 51 14.53 -21.37 -8.44
CA CYS A 51 13.99 -20.67 -7.27
C CYS A 51 14.15 -19.15 -7.39
N PHE A 52 15.30 -18.66 -7.85
CA PHE A 52 15.52 -17.23 -8.04
C PHE A 52 14.73 -16.65 -9.20
N GLY A 53 14.69 -17.35 -10.33
CA GLY A 53 13.87 -16.97 -11.47
C GLY A 53 12.39 -16.82 -11.04
N LEU A 54 11.89 -17.74 -10.21
CA LEU A 54 10.56 -17.67 -9.65
C LEU A 54 10.37 -16.46 -8.72
N VAL A 55 11.30 -16.19 -7.81
CA VAL A 55 11.22 -15.04 -6.90
C VAL A 55 11.26 -13.72 -7.69
N LEU A 56 12.17 -13.58 -8.65
CA LEU A 56 12.26 -12.41 -9.51
C LEU A 56 10.99 -12.21 -10.34
N PHE A 57 10.47 -13.30 -10.91
CA PHE A 57 9.22 -13.26 -11.68
C PHE A 57 8.05 -12.80 -10.80
N LEU A 58 7.92 -13.31 -9.57
CA LEU A 58 6.89 -12.91 -8.62
C LEU A 58 7.00 -11.42 -8.23
N VAL A 59 8.21 -10.92 -7.98
CA VAL A 59 8.44 -9.50 -7.69
C VAL A 59 8.08 -8.64 -8.89
N PHE A 60 8.53 -9.01 -10.08
CA PHE A 60 8.22 -8.29 -11.32
C PHE A 60 6.71 -8.26 -11.60
N LEU A 61 6.02 -9.39 -11.44
CA LEU A 61 4.57 -9.49 -11.56
C LEU A 61 3.87 -8.59 -10.54
N GLY A 62 4.33 -8.57 -9.28
CA GLY A 62 3.77 -7.74 -8.22
C GLY A 62 3.91 -6.24 -8.50
N VAL A 63 5.06 -5.81 -9.01
CA VAL A 63 5.34 -4.40 -9.37
C VAL A 63 4.52 -3.98 -10.58
N THR A 64 4.48 -4.79 -11.64
CA THR A 64 3.69 -4.49 -12.84
C THR A 64 2.20 -4.43 -12.53
N LEU A 65 1.67 -5.32 -11.70
CA LEU A 65 0.29 -5.25 -11.22
C LEU A 65 0.04 -3.96 -10.43
N LEU A 66 0.92 -3.58 -9.50
CA LEU A 66 0.80 -2.33 -8.75
C LEU A 66 0.78 -1.10 -9.66
N VAL A 67 1.73 -1.01 -10.58
CA VAL A 67 1.83 0.10 -11.54
C VAL A 67 0.60 0.15 -12.43
N LEU A 68 0.15 -1.00 -12.94
CA LEU A 68 -1.05 -1.10 -13.76
C LEU A 68 -2.29 -0.70 -12.99
N THR A 69 -2.44 -1.12 -11.73
CA THR A 69 -3.56 -0.71 -10.86
C THR A 69 -3.55 0.79 -10.58
N ILE A 70 -2.38 1.39 -10.38
CA ILE A 70 -2.23 2.85 -10.17
C ILE A 70 -2.61 3.62 -11.45
N ILE A 71 -2.20 3.15 -12.63
CA ILE A 71 -2.49 3.79 -13.93
C ILE A 71 -3.95 3.60 -14.32
N LEU A 72 -4.46 2.38 -14.23
CA LEU A 72 -5.80 2.01 -14.66
C LEU A 72 -6.87 2.55 -13.70
N GLY A 73 -6.48 2.87 -12.46
CA GLY A 73 -7.37 3.45 -11.47
C GLY A 73 -8.57 2.56 -11.13
N ARG A 74 -8.50 1.25 -11.42
CA ARG A 74 -9.53 0.25 -11.15
C ARG A 74 -8.85 -0.95 -10.51
N ASP A 75 -9.44 -1.48 -9.43
CA ASP A 75 -8.99 -2.77 -8.90
C ASP A 75 -9.56 -3.89 -9.78
N ILE A 76 -8.69 -4.78 -10.23
CA ILE A 76 -9.07 -6.08 -10.78
C ILE A 76 -9.48 -7.00 -9.63
N PHE A 77 -10.52 -7.82 -9.76
CA PHE A 77 -11.08 -8.63 -8.67
C PHE A 77 -10.06 -9.51 -7.91
N LEU A 78 -9.01 -9.98 -8.60
CA LEU A 78 -7.93 -10.79 -8.02
C LEU A 78 -6.90 -9.97 -7.21
N SER A 79 -6.91 -8.64 -7.35
CA SER A 79 -5.91 -7.74 -6.75
C SER A 79 -6.16 -7.41 -5.29
N GLN A 80 -7.38 -7.50 -4.75
CA GLN A 80 -7.65 -7.03 -3.38
C GLN A 80 -6.81 -7.76 -2.31
N LYS A 81 -6.69 -9.10 -2.42
CA LYS A 81 -5.88 -9.91 -1.50
C LYS A 81 -4.38 -9.76 -1.74
N LEU A 82 -3.96 -9.79 -3.01
CA LEU A 82 -2.54 -9.62 -3.39
C LEU A 82 -2.03 -8.23 -3.01
N ARG A 83 -2.85 -7.20 -3.15
CA ARG A 83 -2.54 -5.82 -2.76
C ARG A 83 -2.27 -5.72 -1.26
N GLY A 84 -3.05 -6.39 -0.41
CA GLY A 84 -2.81 -6.44 1.03
C GLY A 84 -1.42 -6.99 1.37
N ILE A 85 -1.04 -8.13 0.78
CA ILE A 85 0.27 -8.78 0.97
C ILE A 85 1.39 -7.88 0.44
N VAL A 86 1.23 -7.37 -0.78
CA VAL A 86 2.24 -6.51 -1.41
C VAL A 86 2.42 -5.23 -0.62
N ILE A 87 1.37 -4.57 -0.13
CA ILE A 87 1.51 -3.38 0.71
C ILE A 87 2.19 -3.73 2.02
N GLN A 88 1.79 -4.82 2.69
CA GLN A 88 2.36 -5.21 3.98
C GLN A 88 3.87 -5.44 3.89
N PHE A 89 4.36 -6.02 2.79
CA PHE A 89 5.79 -6.20 2.56
C PHE A 89 6.48 -4.98 1.97
N LEU A 90 5.93 -4.38 0.91
CA LEU A 90 6.60 -3.33 0.14
C LEU A 90 6.61 -1.98 0.88
N PHE A 91 5.58 -1.68 1.68
CA PHE A 91 5.46 -0.42 2.41
C PHE A 91 6.61 -0.17 3.41
N PRO A 92 7.00 -1.10 4.31
CA PRO A 92 8.14 -0.89 5.19
C PRO A 92 9.45 -0.69 4.42
N PHE A 93 9.65 -1.39 3.30
CA PHE A 93 10.81 -1.16 2.43
C PHE A 93 10.79 0.23 1.78
N MET A 94 9.64 0.69 1.28
CA MET A 94 9.51 2.04 0.71
C MET A 94 9.80 3.13 1.75
N VAL A 95 9.40 2.93 3.01
CA VAL A 95 9.72 3.87 4.10
C VAL A 95 11.21 3.85 4.42
N LEU A 96 11.85 2.67 4.42
CA LEU A 96 13.29 2.53 4.66
C LEU A 96 14.11 3.21 3.57
N VAL A 97 13.80 2.93 2.30
CA VAL A 97 14.46 3.55 1.14
C VAL A 97 14.16 5.04 1.08
N GLY A 98 12.91 5.45 1.32
CA GLY A 98 12.54 6.86 1.39
C GLY A 98 13.36 7.63 2.42
N LYS A 99 13.62 7.03 3.60
CA LYS A 99 14.47 7.62 4.64
C LYS A 99 15.92 7.81 4.16
N ILE A 100 16.48 6.87 3.39
CA ILE A 100 17.83 6.97 2.81
C ILE A 100 17.89 8.10 1.77
N VAL A 101 16.83 8.28 0.98
CA VAL A 101 16.72 9.34 -0.05
C VAL A 101 16.33 10.71 0.54
N GLY A 102 16.11 10.81 1.85
CA GLY A 102 15.72 12.06 2.53
C GLY A 102 14.22 12.38 2.47
N ILE A 103 13.38 11.44 2.02
CA ILE A 103 11.93 11.56 2.01
C ILE A 103 11.37 11.17 3.38
N SER A 104 10.53 12.04 3.95
CA SER A 104 9.91 11.77 5.24
C SER A 104 8.91 10.60 5.15
N LYS A 105 8.84 9.79 6.22
CA LYS A 105 7.82 8.74 6.37
C LYS A 105 6.39 9.28 6.17
N LYS A 106 6.13 10.52 6.63
CA LYS A 106 4.84 11.19 6.48
C LYS A 106 4.47 11.42 5.01
N THR A 107 5.42 11.83 4.19
CA THR A 107 5.21 12.05 2.74
C THR A 107 4.88 10.74 2.03
N VAL A 108 5.57 9.64 2.38
CA VAL A 108 5.30 8.31 1.82
C VAL A 108 3.90 7.83 2.23
N GLN A 109 3.53 8.01 3.51
CA GLN A 109 2.20 7.69 4.03
C GLN A 109 1.10 8.47 3.31
N GLN A 110 1.25 9.80 3.19
CA GLN A 110 0.26 10.65 2.53
C GLN A 110 0.08 10.28 1.06
N SER A 111 1.17 10.00 0.34
CA SER A 111 1.10 9.57 -1.06
C SER A 111 0.36 8.24 -1.20
N PHE A 112 0.64 7.28 -0.30
CA PHE A 112 -0.05 6.01 -0.28
C PHE A 112 -1.56 6.17 0.02
N ILE A 113 -1.93 7.00 1.00
CA ILE A 113 -3.34 7.29 1.34
C ILE A 113 -4.05 7.92 0.15
N ALA A 114 -3.43 8.89 -0.53
CA ALA A 114 -4.01 9.56 -1.69
C ALA A 114 -4.33 8.58 -2.82
N ILE A 115 -3.40 7.67 -3.13
CA ILE A 115 -3.61 6.62 -4.15
C ILE A 115 -4.72 5.66 -3.71
N ASN A 116 -4.71 5.24 -2.44
CA ASN A 116 -5.71 4.32 -1.93
C ASN A 116 -7.12 4.92 -1.99
N ASN A 117 -7.28 6.16 -1.54
CA ASN A 117 -8.55 6.87 -1.60
C ASN A 117 -9.06 6.99 -3.03
N GLN A 118 -8.18 7.29 -3.99
CA GLN A 118 -8.57 7.35 -5.40
C GLN A 118 -9.06 5.98 -5.92
N LEU A 119 -8.42 4.89 -5.51
CA LEU A 119 -8.77 3.54 -5.92
C LEU A 119 -10.08 3.05 -5.27
N VAL A 120 -10.31 3.40 -4.00
CA VAL A 120 -11.57 3.11 -3.31
C VAL A 120 -12.71 3.93 -3.90
N MET A 121 -12.47 5.20 -4.26
CA MET A 121 -13.48 6.06 -4.89
C MET A 121 -13.85 5.61 -6.30
N SER A 122 -12.92 5.03 -7.06
CA SER A 122 -13.19 4.54 -8.42
C SER A 122 -13.88 3.18 -8.45
N ASN A 123 -13.61 2.32 -7.45
CA ASN A 123 -14.41 1.13 -7.22
C ASN A 123 -15.71 1.54 -6.54
N SER A 124 -16.72 1.92 -7.33
CA SER A 124 -18.04 2.27 -6.78
C SER A 124 -18.65 1.04 -6.08
N HIS A 125 -18.40 0.88 -4.78
CA HIS A 125 -19.15 -0.04 -3.95
C HIS A 125 -20.57 0.52 -3.87
N ARG A 126 -21.46 0.05 -4.74
CA ARG A 126 -22.89 0.33 -4.67
C ARG A 126 -23.48 -0.45 -3.50
N ALA A 127 -23.19 0.01 -2.29
CA ALA A 127 -23.88 -0.44 -1.09
C ALA A 127 -25.23 0.28 -1.00
N LYS A 128 -26.31 -0.46 -0.71
CA LYS A 128 -27.59 0.15 -0.34
C LYS A 128 -27.39 0.98 0.94
N ALA A 129 -28.06 2.12 1.05
CA ALA A 129 -27.95 3.02 2.22
C ALA A 129 -28.16 2.27 3.55
N GLU A 130 -29.10 1.31 3.58
CA GLU A 130 -29.39 0.45 4.73
C GLU A 130 -28.21 -0.44 5.19
N ARG A 131 -27.23 -0.67 4.32
CA ARG A 131 -26.05 -1.53 4.58
C ARG A 131 -24.77 -0.73 4.82
N ILE A 132 -24.85 0.60 4.80
CA ILE A 132 -23.71 1.48 5.06
C ILE A 132 -23.64 1.74 6.56
N LEU A 133 -22.62 1.17 7.22
CA LEU A 133 -22.29 1.51 8.60
C LEU A 133 -21.34 2.72 8.60
N LEU A 134 -21.83 3.85 9.09
CA LEU A 134 -21.01 5.06 9.26
C LEU A 134 -20.36 5.04 10.64
N LEU A 135 -19.03 4.85 10.69
CA LEU A 135 -18.28 5.02 11.93
C LEU A 135 -18.00 6.51 12.13
N LEU A 136 -18.72 7.12 13.08
CA LEU A 136 -18.47 8.50 13.49
C LEU A 136 -17.34 8.52 14.52
N PRO A 137 -16.22 9.21 14.25
CA PRO A 137 -15.15 9.35 15.22
C PRO A 137 -15.63 10.22 16.38
N HIS A 138 -15.23 9.86 17.60
CA HIS A 138 -15.52 10.64 18.81
C HIS A 138 -15.05 12.11 18.70
N CYS A 139 -14.04 12.36 17.85
CA CYS A 139 -13.47 13.68 17.57
C CYS A 139 -14.39 14.67 16.85
N THR A 140 -15.61 14.26 16.47
CA THR A 140 -16.61 15.16 15.85
C THR A 140 -17.64 15.68 16.86
N GLN A 141 -17.62 15.17 18.09
CA GLN A 141 -18.42 15.71 19.19
C GLN A 141 -17.74 16.92 19.79
N ASP A 142 -18.53 17.90 20.17
CA ASP A 142 -18.05 19.04 20.96
C ASP A 142 -17.39 18.53 22.26
N PHE A 143 -16.25 19.12 22.61
CA PHE A 143 -15.46 18.70 23.79
C PHE A 143 -16.26 18.84 25.09
N GLU A 144 -17.16 19.82 25.16
CA GLU A 144 -18.02 20.08 26.32
C GLU A 144 -19.36 19.34 26.23
N CYS A 145 -19.48 18.32 25.37
CA CYS A 145 -20.70 17.54 25.27
C CYS A 145 -20.83 16.58 26.47
N ASP A 146 -21.77 16.88 27.37
CA ASP A 146 -22.10 16.03 28.53
C ASP A 146 -22.60 14.62 28.16
N VAL A 147 -23.03 14.41 26.91
CA VAL A 147 -23.62 13.14 26.46
C VAL A 147 -22.69 12.43 25.48
N ARG A 148 -22.11 11.32 25.93
CA ARG A 148 -21.21 10.49 25.12
C ARG A 148 -22.02 9.53 24.22
N ILE A 149 -21.95 9.71 22.90
CA ILE A 149 -22.66 8.84 21.94
C ILE A 149 -21.74 7.70 21.52
N THR A 150 -21.92 6.51 22.09
CA THR A 150 -21.10 5.31 21.81
C THR A 150 -21.82 4.19 21.05
N GLY A 151 -23.11 4.35 20.71
CA GLY A 151 -23.85 3.33 19.97
C GLY A 151 -25.12 3.79 19.25
N ASN A 152 -25.90 4.71 19.84
CA ASN A 152 -27.14 5.20 19.24
C ASN A 152 -27.12 6.73 19.10
N ILE A 153 -27.07 7.22 17.86
CA ILE A 153 -27.07 8.66 17.56
C ILE A 153 -28.34 9.39 18.01
N LYS A 154 -29.44 8.67 18.26
CA LYS A 154 -30.67 9.24 18.81
C LYS A 154 -30.50 9.78 20.23
N ASN A 155 -29.43 9.40 20.94
CA ASN A 155 -29.10 9.95 22.25
C ASN A 155 -28.52 11.37 22.16
N CYS A 156 -28.25 11.88 20.96
CA CYS A 156 -27.84 13.27 20.75
C CYS A 156 -28.96 14.22 21.20
N ARG A 157 -28.63 15.17 22.09
CA ARG A 157 -29.54 16.24 22.54
C ARG A 157 -29.89 17.26 21.44
N LYS A 158 -29.20 17.19 20.29
CA LYS A 158 -29.35 18.13 19.15
C LYS A 158 -29.17 19.59 19.57
N CYS A 159 -28.17 19.86 20.42
CA CYS A 159 -27.85 21.20 20.91
C CYS A 159 -27.22 22.13 19.85
N GLY A 160 -26.82 21.59 18.69
CA GLY A 160 -26.25 22.36 17.57
C GLY A 160 -24.79 22.78 17.75
N LYS A 161 -24.11 22.34 18.81
CA LYS A 161 -22.71 22.70 19.10
C LYS A 161 -21.67 21.90 18.29
N CYS A 162 -21.98 20.67 17.89
CA CYS A 162 -21.05 19.83 17.13
C CYS A 162 -20.87 20.33 15.68
N GLU A 163 -19.68 20.17 15.11
CA GLU A 163 -19.40 20.56 13.71
C GLU A 163 -20.24 19.79 12.68
N ILE A 164 -20.59 18.55 13.02
CA ILE A 164 -21.51 17.71 12.25
C ILE A 164 -22.97 18.10 12.58
N LYS A 165 -23.66 18.66 11.58
CA LYS A 165 -25.07 19.09 11.65
C LYS A 165 -26.02 17.99 11.21
#